data_AF-A0A377ZFS4-F1
#
_entry.id   AF-A0A377ZFS4-F1
#
_cell.length_a   1.000
_cell.length_b   1.000
_cell.length_c   1.000
_cell.angle_alpha   90.00
_cell.angle_beta   90.00
_cell.angle_gamma   90.00
#
_symmetry.space_group_name_H-M   'P 1'
#
loop_
_entity.id
_entity.type
_entity.pdbx_description
1 polymer ?
#
loop_
_entity_poly.entity_id
_entity_poly.type
_entity_poly.pdbx_seq_one_letter_code
_entity_poly.pdbx_strand_id
1 'polypeptide(L)' 'MVREDAQLLYGFNNKQERTLFKELIKTNGVGPKLALAILSGMSAQQFVNAVEREEVASLVKLPGLAKKPLNV' A
#
# COMPACT_ATOMS: atom_id res chain seq x y z
N MET A 1 23.80 -4.74 2.94
CA MET A 1 23.25 -5.92 3.63
C MET A 1 22.22 -6.53 2.70
N VAL A 2 22.67 -7.52 1.95
CA VAL A 2 21.89 -8.29 1.00
C VAL A 2 20.83 -9.07 1.77
N ARG A 3 19.54 -8.84 1.48
CA ARG A 3 18.45 -9.74 1.90
C ARG A 3 18.05 -10.56 0.67
N GLU A 4 18.95 -11.46 0.27
CA GLU A 4 18.62 -12.54 -0.66
C GLU A 4 17.88 -13.62 0.16
N ASP A 5 16.76 -14.10 -0.40
CA ASP A 5 16.03 -15.31 -0.02
C ASP A 5 15.06 -15.30 1.18
N ALA A 6 14.19 -14.29 1.26
CA ALA A 6 12.90 -14.46 1.93
C ALA A 6 11.78 -14.52 0.87
N GLN A 7 11.32 -15.72 0.55
CA GLN A 7 10.04 -15.88 -0.16
C GLN A 7 8.92 -15.48 0.80
N LEU A 8 8.41 -14.26 0.63
CA LEU A 8 7.31 -13.75 1.45
C LEU A 8 5.97 -14.07 0.78
N LEU A 9 5.12 -14.79 1.50
CA LEU A 9 3.74 -15.03 1.13
C LEU A 9 2.84 -14.02 1.83
N TYR A 10 2.01 -13.33 1.05
CA TYR A 10 1.00 -12.40 1.54
C TYR A 10 -0.39 -13.01 1.35
N GLY A 11 -1.13 -13.14 2.46
CA GLY A 11 -2.50 -13.64 2.48
C GLY A 11 -3.53 -12.51 2.39
N PHE A 12 -4.63 -12.76 1.68
CA PHE A 12 -5.75 -11.83 1.54
C PHE A 12 -7.05 -12.60 1.63
N ASN A 13 -8.10 -11.98 2.19
CA ASN A 13 -9.39 -12.64 2.36
C ASN A 13 -10.15 -12.74 1.04
N ASN A 14 -9.92 -11.80 0.13
CA ASN A 14 -10.58 -11.75 -1.17
C ASN A 14 -9.61 -11.32 -2.30
N LYS A 15 -10.06 -11.52 -3.55
CA LYS A 15 -9.27 -11.17 -4.74
C LYS A 15 -9.07 -9.65 -4.89
N GLN A 16 -10.01 -8.83 -4.40
CA GLN A 16 -9.94 -7.37 -4.54
C GLN A 16 -8.79 -6.79 -3.72
N GLU A 17 -8.64 -7.22 -2.47
CA GLU A 17 -7.50 -6.88 -1.60
C GLU A 17 -6.17 -7.29 -2.23
N ARG A 18 -6.11 -8.51 -2.80
CA ARG A 18 -4.90 -8.98 -3.51
C ARG A 18 -4.57 -8.10 -4.72
N THR A 19 -5.56 -7.75 -5.54
CA THR A 19 -5.35 -6.89 -6.70
C THR A 19 -4.86 -5.51 -6.26
N LEU A 20 -5.50 -4.92 -5.26
CA LEU A 20 -5.10 -3.62 -4.73
C LEU A 20 -3.68 -3.66 -4.16
N PHE A 21 -3.32 -4.70 -3.40
CA PHE A 21 -1.96 -4.90 -2.91
C PHE A 21 -0.94 -4.94 -4.05
N LYS A 22 -1.25 -5.66 -5.14
CA LYS A 22 -0.37 -5.76 -6.31
C LYS A 22 -0.21 -4.42 -7.03
N GLU A 23 -1.26 -3.61 -7.11
CA GLU A 23 -1.15 -2.26 -7.68
C GLU A 23 -0.35 -1.32 -6.76
N LEU A 24 -0.58 -1.40 -5.44
CA LEU A 24 0.17 -0.62 -4.46
C LEU A 24 1.68 -0.87 -4.54
N ILE A 25 2.12 -2.13 -4.56
CA ILE A 25 3.56 -2.44 -4.59
C ILE A 25 4.24 -2.12 -5.93
N LYS A 26 3.48 -1.86 -7.01
CA LYS A 26 4.03 -1.36 -8.28
C LYS A 26 4.34 0.13 -8.21
N THR A 27 3.68 0.86 -7.32
CA THR A 27 3.88 2.31 -7.17
C THR A 27 5.24 2.60 -6.55
N ASN A 28 5.98 3.53 -7.16
CA ASN A 28 7.29 3.94 -6.65
C ASN A 28 7.20 4.47 -5.23
N GLY A 29 7.96 3.88 -4.31
CA GLY A 29 7.99 4.25 -2.89
C GLY A 29 7.01 3.49 -2.01
N VAL A 30 6.14 2.64 -2.57
CA VAL A 30 5.23 1.78 -1.81
C VAL A 30 5.77 0.36 -1.80
N GLY A 31 6.37 -0.03 -0.67
CA GLY A 31 6.82 -1.40 -0.44
C GLY A 31 5.72 -2.32 0.09
N PRO A 32 5.92 -3.65 0.09
CA PRO A 32 4.96 -4.63 0.60
C PRO A 32 4.51 -4.37 2.04
N LYS A 33 5.42 -3.91 2.90
CA LYS A 33 5.13 -3.57 4.30
C LYS A 33 4.19 -2.38 4.43
N LEU A 34 4.39 -1.36 3.57
CA LEU A 34 3.52 -0.20 3.55
C LEU A 34 2.14 -0.59 2.98
N ALA A 35 2.10 -1.32 1.86
CA ALA A 35 0.84 -1.80 1.29
C ALA A 35 0.01 -2.63 2.29
N LEU A 36 0.65 -3.49 3.09
CA LEU A 36 -0.04 -4.19 4.19
C LEU A 36 -0.58 -3.24 5.25
N ALA A 37 0.18 -2.21 5.64
CA ALA A 37 -0.26 -1.23 6.63
C ALA A 37 -1.48 -0.43 6.12
N ILE A 38 -1.51 -0.09 4.82
CA ILE A 38 -2.67 0.53 4.16
C ILE A 38 -3.90 -0.37 4.28
N LEU A 39 -3.78 -1.62 3.83
CA LEU A 39 -4.89 -2.58 3.86
C LEU A 39 -5.31 -3.00 5.27
N SER A 40 -4.46 -2.77 6.28
CA SER A 40 -4.79 -3.00 7.69
C SER A 40 -5.49 -1.81 8.33
N GLY A 41 -5.23 -0.58 7.85
CA GLY A 41 -5.81 0.65 8.36
C GLY A 41 -7.13 1.05 7.68
N MET A 42 -7.37 0.58 6.47
CA MET A 42 -8.60 0.86 5.71
C MET A 42 -8.92 -0.27 4.73
N SER A 43 -10.21 -0.47 4.45
CA SER A 43 -10.64 -1.42 3.43
C SER A 43 -10.22 -0.97 2.02
N ALA A 44 -10.15 -1.93 1.09
CA ALA A 44 -9.84 -1.64 -0.32
C ALA A 44 -10.79 -0.60 -0.92
N GLN A 45 -12.08 -0.65 -0.57
CA GLN A 45 -13.08 0.31 -1.05
C GLN A 45 -12.81 1.71 -0.51
N GLN A 46 -12.49 1.84 0.78
CA GLN A 46 -12.14 3.14 1.37
C GLN A 46 -10.87 3.71 0.74
N PHE A 47 -9.88 2.87 0.45
CA PHE A 47 -8.67 3.28 -0.24
C PHE A 47 -8.97 3.83 -1.64
N VAL A 48 -9.75 3.10 -2.45
CA VAL A 48 -10.16 3.54 -3.79
C VAL A 48 -10.87 4.90 -3.70
N ASN A 49 -11.84 5.03 -2.79
CA ASN A 49 -12.55 6.29 -2.59
C ASN A 49 -11.62 7.44 -2.15
N ALA A 50 -10.61 7.16 -1.32
CA ALA A 50 -9.64 8.16 -0.88
C ALA A 50 -8.72 8.62 -2.02
N VAL A 51 -8.35 7.70 -2.91
CA VAL A 51 -7.58 8.02 -4.14
C VAL A 51 -8.42 8.83 -5.11
N GLU A 52 -9.67 8.43 -5.37
CA GLU A 52 -10.60 9.15 -6.25
C GLU A 52 -10.92 10.57 -5.75
N ARG A 53 -10.89 10.79 -4.43
CA ARG A 53 -11.13 12.09 -3.80
C ARG A 53 -9.88 12.92 -3.59
N GLU A 54 -8.72 12.46 -4.09
CA GLU A 54 -7.41 13.10 -3.88
C GLU A 54 -7.10 13.38 -2.39
N GLU A 55 -7.61 12.54 -1.48
CA GLU A 55 -7.41 12.71 -0.04
C GLU A 55 -6.01 12.21 0.39
N VAL A 56 -4.97 12.86 -0.13
CA VAL A 56 -3.55 12.59 0.16
C VAL A 56 -3.28 12.63 1.67
N ALA A 57 -3.99 13.47 2.42
CA ALA A 57 -3.86 13.55 3.89
C ALA A 57 -4.26 12.25 4.61
N SER A 58 -5.25 11.52 4.08
CA SER A 58 -5.68 10.22 4.62
C SER A 58 -4.65 9.12 4.33
N LEU A 59 -3.93 9.25 3.21
CA LEU A 59 -2.83 8.36 2.83
C LEU A 59 -1.58 8.62 3.70
N VAL A 60 -1.18 9.88 3.89
CA VAL A 60 0.04 10.29 4.61
C VAL A 60 0.06 9.90 6.11
N LYS A 61 -1.10 9.66 6.72
CA LYS A 61 -1.18 9.17 8.12
C LYS A 61 -0.67 7.75 8.31
N LEU A 62 -0.34 7.03 7.23
CA LEU A 62 0.11 5.65 7.30
C LEU A 62 1.61 5.58 7.68
N PRO A 63 1.94 4.81 8.74
CA PRO A 63 3.30 4.72 9.25
C PRO A 63 4.21 4.07 8.19
N GLY A 64 5.15 4.85 7.65
CA GLY A 64 6.11 4.38 6.64
C GLY A 64 6.11 5.17 5.33
N LEU A 65 5.18 6.10 5.11
CA LEU A 65 5.21 7.06 3.99
C LEU A 65 6.26 8.17 4.15
N ALA A 66 7.00 8.17 5.27
CA ALA A 66 8.07 9.13 5.48
C ALA A 66 9.20 8.90 4.47
N LYS A 67 9.29 9.82 3.48
CA LYS A 67 10.48 10.22 2.69
C LYS A 67 10.45 9.96 1.17
N LYS A 68 9.33 10.16 0.48
CA LYS A 68 9.42 10.69 -0.90
C LYS A 68 8.13 11.42 -1.29
N PRO A 69 8.20 12.66 -1.79
CA PRO A 69 7.03 13.29 -2.35
C PRO A 69 6.52 12.42 -3.51
N LEU A 70 5.23 12.09 -3.46
CA LEU A 70 4.48 11.45 -4.53
C LEU A 70 4.49 12.46 -5.70
N ASN A 71 5.44 12.32 -6.62
CA ASN A 71 5.47 13.16 -7.82
C ASN A 71 4.50 12.55 -8.82
N VAL A 72 3.35 13.22 -8.96
CA VAL A 72 2.40 13.07 -10.07
C VAL A 72 2.98 13.64 -11.36
#